data_AF-A0A963VWP7-F1
#
_entry.id   AF-A0A963VWP7-F1
#
_cell.length_a   1.000
_cell.length_b   1.000
_cell.length_c   1.000
_cell.angle_alpha   90.00
_cell.angle_beta   90.00
_cell.angle_gamma   90.00
#
_symmetry.space_group_name_H-M   'P 1'
#
loop_
_entity.id
_entity.type
_entity.pdbx_description
1 polymer ?
#
loop_
_entity_poly.entity_id
_entity_poly.type
_entity_poly.pdbx_seq_one_letter_code
_entity_poly.pdbx_strand_id
1 'polypeptide(L)' 'DSSATPRSGTRPGLDRMHVSQIATRLERDGLIERTPSEADHRSKRVRLTSSGHDRLVSAMPVVEAHDREFFRNTTTP' A
#
# COMPACT_ATOMS: atom_id res chain seq x y z
N ASP A 1 -14.88 35.44 -11.46
CA ASP A 1 -15.94 34.46 -11.24
C ASP A 1 -15.53 33.16 -11.92
N SER A 2 -15.59 32.05 -11.17
CA SER A 2 -15.51 30.63 -11.58
C SER A 2 -14.26 30.16 -12.35
N SER A 3 -13.18 29.68 -11.71
CA SER A 3 -12.99 28.33 -11.09
C SER A 3 -13.28 27.14 -12.02
N ALA A 4 -12.26 26.72 -12.78
CA ALA A 4 -12.19 25.37 -13.34
C ALA A 4 -11.10 24.59 -12.60
N THR A 5 -11.47 23.99 -11.47
CA THR A 5 -10.61 23.06 -10.71
C THR A 5 -10.43 21.78 -11.54
N PRO A 6 -9.21 21.34 -11.87
CA PRO A 6 -9.02 20.07 -12.57
C PRO A 6 -9.48 18.92 -11.66
N ARG A 7 -10.37 18.07 -12.19
CA ARG A 7 -10.88 16.88 -11.50
C ARG A 7 -9.72 16.00 -11.08
N SER A 8 -9.63 15.71 -9.78
CA SER A 8 -8.67 14.80 -9.18
C SER A 8 -8.53 13.52 -10.00
N GLY A 9 -7.34 13.29 -10.55
CA GLY A 9 -7.01 12.06 -11.26
C GLY A 9 -7.20 10.85 -10.36
N THR A 10 -8.03 9.91 -10.80
CA THR A 10 -8.05 8.54 -10.27
C THR A 10 -6.64 8.00 -10.40
N ARG A 11 -5.90 7.91 -9.28
CA ARG A 11 -4.68 7.10 -9.24
C ARG A 11 -5.08 5.71 -9.73
N PRO A 12 -4.35 5.08 -10.67
CA PRO A 12 -4.54 3.67 -10.96
C PRO A 12 -4.19 2.89 -9.69
N GLY A 13 -5.18 2.75 -8.81
CA GLY A 13 -5.08 1.99 -7.58
C GLY A 13 -5.08 0.52 -7.95
N LEU A 14 -4.25 -0.26 -7.26
CA LEU A 14 -4.33 -1.71 -7.24
C LEU A 14 -5.80 -2.15 -7.10
N ASP A 15 -6.31 -2.92 -8.06
CA ASP A 15 -7.68 -3.42 -8.03
C ASP A 15 -7.93 -4.21 -6.73
N ARG A 16 -9.17 -4.18 -6.24
CA ARG A 16 -9.60 -4.80 -4.98
C ARG A 16 -9.25 -6.28 -4.92
N MET A 17 -9.31 -6.99 -6.05
CA MET A 17 -8.92 -8.39 -6.14
C MET A 17 -7.42 -8.57 -5.84
N HIS A 18 -6.55 -7.74 -6.44
CA HIS A 18 -5.10 -7.83 -6.22
C HIS A 18 -4.73 -7.49 -4.78
N VAL A 19 -5.31 -6.45 -4.19
CA VAL A 19 -5.09 -6.11 -2.78
C VAL A 19 -5.50 -7.27 -1.87
N SER A 20 -6.63 -7.90 -2.15
CA SER A 20 -7.11 -9.06 -1.38
C SER A 20 -6.14 -10.23 -1.45
N GLN A 21 -5.65 -10.58 -2.65
CA GLN A 21 -4.71 -11.68 -2.85
C GLN A 21 -3.36 -11.41 -2.17
N ILE A 22 -2.82 -10.19 -2.29
CA ILE A 22 -1.57 -9.81 -1.62
C ILE A 22 -1.74 -9.95 -0.10
N ALA A 23 -2.82 -9.39 0.44
CA ALA A 23 -3.06 -9.46 1.87
C ALA A 23 -3.26 -10.91 2.37
N THR A 24 -3.93 -11.78 1.61
CA THR A 24 -4.03 -13.21 1.97
C THR A 24 -2.65 -13.89 2.04
N ARG A 25 -1.73 -13.54 1.13
CA ARG A 25 -0.36 -14.07 1.17
C ARG A 25 0.41 -13.54 2.39
N LEU A 26 0.33 -12.24 2.66
CA LEU A 26 0.97 -11.63 3.83
C LEU A 26 0.43 -12.19 5.14
N GLU A 27 -0.86 -12.50 5.22
CA GLU A 27 -1.49 -13.12 6.38
C GLU A 27 -1.02 -14.56 6.57
N ARG A 28 -0.99 -15.36 5.49
CA ARG A 28 -0.44 -16.72 5.50
C ARG A 28 1.02 -16.75 5.95
N ASP A 29 1.79 -15.75 5.54
CA ASP A 29 3.21 -15.64 5.89
C ASP A 29 3.43 -15.01 7.29
N GLY A 30 2.34 -14.71 8.03
CA GLY A 30 2.38 -14.20 9.40
C GLY A 30 2.84 -12.75 9.54
N LEU A 31 2.78 -11.97 8.45
CA LEU A 31 3.24 -10.57 8.39
C LEU A 31 2.11 -9.58 8.68
N ILE A 32 0.86 -9.99 8.50
CA ILE A 32 -0.32 -9.20 8.86
C ILE A 32 -1.34 -10.04 9.61
N GLU A 33 -2.17 -9.36 10.38
CA GLU A 33 -3.37 -9.92 11.00
C GLU A 33 -4.61 -9.18 10.48
N ARG A 34 -5.70 -9.93 10.27
CA ARG A 34 -6.97 -9.38 9.79
C ARG A 34 -8.06 -9.69 10.81
N THR A 35 -8.51 -8.66 11.51
CA THR A 35 -9.61 -8.78 12.49
C THR A 35 -10.89 -8.21 11.87
N PRO A 36 -12.04 -8.90 11.94
CA PRO A 36 -13.32 -8.29 11.60
C PRO A 36 -13.56 -7.09 12.54
N SER A 37 -13.98 -5.96 11.98
CA SER A 37 -14.34 -4.79 12.80
C SER A 37 -15.64 -5.09 13.55
N GLU A 38 -15.62 -4.99 14.87
CA GLU A 38 -16.80 -5.22 15.73
C GLU A 38 -17.95 -4.24 15.43
N ALA A 39 -17.64 -3.07 14.87
CA ALA A 39 -18.63 -2.05 14.51
C ALA A 39 -19.21 -2.21 13.09
N ASP A 40 -18.54 -2.96 12.22
CA ASP A 40 -18.98 -3.19 10.83
C ASP A 40 -18.28 -4.41 10.25
N HIS A 41 -19.01 -5.54 10.19
CA HIS A 41 -18.51 -6.79 9.63
C HIS A 41 -18.10 -6.70 8.15
N ARG A 42 -18.50 -5.62 7.44
CA ARG A 42 -18.07 -5.38 6.05
C ARG A 42 -16.66 -4.80 5.96
N SER A 43 -16.09 -4.38 7.08
CA SER A 43 -14.76 -3.76 7.17
C SER A 43 -13.79 -4.67 7.95
N LYS A 44 -12.77 -5.20 7.28
CA LYS A 44 -11.68 -5.97 7.92
C LYS A 44 -10.54 -5.01 8.29
N ARG A 45 -10.18 -4.93 9.57
CA ARG A 45 -9.00 -4.17 10.00
C ARG A 45 -7.76 -4.99 9.73
N VAL A 46 -6.81 -4.42 9.01
CA VAL A 46 -5.50 -5.02 8.75
C VAL A 46 -4.47 -4.37 9.65
N ARG A 47 -3.66 -5.16 10.33
CA ARG A 47 -2.54 -4.70 11.16
C ARG A 47 -1.28 -5.48 10.79
N LEU A 48 -0.13 -4.84 10.89
CA LEU A 48 1.16 -5.54 10.83
C LEU A 48 1.36 -6.32 12.13
N THR A 49 1.88 -7.53 12.01
CA THR A 49 2.48 -8.23 13.14
C THR A 49 3.85 -7.60 13.45
N SER A 50 4.47 -7.99 14.57
CA SER A 50 5.86 -7.58 14.86
C SER A 50 6.83 -8.01 13.75
N SER A 51 6.73 -9.26 13.29
CA SER A 51 7.53 -9.76 12.17
C SER A 51 7.25 -9.03 10.86
N GLY A 52 5.99 -8.66 10.61
CA GLY A 52 5.59 -7.83 9.49
C GLY A 52 6.21 -6.44 9.52
N HIS A 53 6.26 -5.83 10.71
CA HIS A 53 6.90 -4.54 10.91
C HIS A 53 8.41 -4.61 10.68
N ASP A 54 9.09 -5.59 11.25
CA ASP A 54 10.54 -5.78 11.06
C ASP A 54 10.88 -6.01 9.59
N ARG A 55 10.06 -6.81 8.90
CA ARG A 55 10.22 -7.06 7.46
C ARG A 55 10.04 -5.78 6.65
N LEU A 56 9.04 -4.96 6.98
CA LEU A 56 8.82 -3.66 6.33
C LEU A 56 10.01 -2.72 6.53
N VAL A 57 10.52 -2.61 7.76
CA VAL A 57 11.69 -1.78 8.09
C VAL A 57 12.91 -2.25 7.30
N SER A 58 13.13 -3.57 7.17
CA SER A 58 14.24 -4.11 6.39
C SER A 58 14.11 -3.88 4.87
N ALA A 59 12.88 -3.80 4.36
CA ALA A 59 12.61 -3.64 2.94
C ALA A 59 12.69 -2.17 2.49
N MET A 60 12.36 -1.22 3.37
CA MET A 60 12.26 0.20 3.02
C MET A 60 13.53 0.76 2.35
N PRO A 61 14.76 0.50 2.85
CA PRO A 61 15.98 1.03 2.23
C PRO A 61 16.20 0.52 0.81
N VAL A 62 15.78 -0.72 0.53
CA VAL A 62 15.89 -1.34 -0.80
C VAL A 62 14.93 -0.65 -1.78
N VAL A 63 13.68 -0.45 -1.37
CA VAL A 63 12.68 0.27 -2.16
C VAL A 63 13.14 1.69 -2.46
N GLU A 64 13.59 2.42 -1.43
CA GLU A 64 14.06 3.80 -1.60
C GLU A 64 15.29 3.90 -2.51
N ALA A 65 16.20 2.92 -2.46
CA ALA A 65 17.35 2.89 -3.37
C ALA A 65 16.92 2.71 -4.82
N HIS A 66 15.98 1.81 -5.09
CA HIS A 66 15.42 1.61 -6.42
C HIS A 66 14.63 2.83 -6.90
N ASP A 67 13.81 3.44 -6.05
CA ASP A 67 13.07 4.66 -6.40
C ASP A 67 14.05 5.79 -6.75
N ARG A 68 15.10 6.01 -5.94
CA ARG A 68 16.14 7.01 -6.25
C ARG A 68 16.82 6.74 -7.58
N GLU A 69 17.13 5.49 -7.90
CA GLU A 69 17.74 5.12 -9.19
C GLU A 69 16.78 5.33 -10.37
N PHE A 70 15.53 4.91 -10.21
CA PHE A 70 14.50 5.02 -11.23
C PHE A 70 14.20 6.50 -11.57
N PHE A 71 13.99 7.33 -10.54
CA PHE A 71 13.62 8.74 -10.72
C PHE A 71 14.82 9.66 -11.00
N ARG A 72 16.06 9.20 -10.78
CA ARG A 72 17.28 9.94 -11.16
C ARG A 72 17.33 10.31 -12.65
N ASN A 73 16.67 9.52 -13.50
CA ASN A 73 16.70 9.69 -14.96
C ASN A 73 15.40 10.26 -15.54
N THR A 74 14.43 10.63 -14.70
CA THR A 74 13.12 11.17 -15.14
C THR A 74 12.95 12.65 -14.83
N THR A 75 14.04 13.42 -14.75
CA THR A 75 13.96 14.89 -14.78
C THR A 75 13.46 15.33 -16.15
N THR A 76 12.14 15.38 -16.31
CA THR A 76 11.48 16.09 -17.41
C THR A 76 11.75 17.59 -17.24
N PRO A 77 12.27 18.31 -18.26
CA PRO A 77 12.39 19.77 -18.25
C PRO A 77 11.02 20.48 -18.28
#